data_AF-A0A3N5GCK2-F1
#
_entry.id   AF-A0A3N5GCK2-F1
#
_cell.length_a   1.000
_cell.length_b   1.000
_cell.length_c   1.000
_cell.angle_alpha   90.00
_cell.angle_beta   90.00
_cell.angle_gamma   90.00
#
_symmetry.space_group_name_H-M   'P 1'
#
loop_
_entity.id
_entity.type
_entity.pdbx_description
1 polymer ?
#
loop_
_entity_poly.entity_id
_entity_poly.type
_entity_poly.pdbx_seq_one_letter_code
_entity_poly.pdbx_strand_id
1 'polypeptide(L)'
;METLRGWALLLSMLAVVALGYLGYRVWESRSLEWEAARVLAEDRDLIQRLQNEERARSFGSEYKTALESFQEAESLHDAEDYKGSIEKGRWSYNVLRSILDALALPGGAAGQAQFVNVQGEVEYRRSAGGEWVEARSRVSLHPGDFVRTSDRGSAEIMFQDGTL
;
A
#
# COMPACT_ATOMS: atom_id res chain seq x y z
N MET A 1 -1.05 4.76 -65.58
CA MET A 1 -0.90 3.47 -64.88
C MET A 1 0.05 3.54 -63.68
N GLU A 2 1.05 4.41 -63.67
CA GLU A 2 2.02 4.53 -62.56
C GLU A 2 1.42 5.08 -61.26
N THR A 3 0.47 6.01 -61.34
CA THR A 3 -0.23 6.57 -60.17
C THR A 3 -1.01 5.51 -59.38
N LEU A 4 -1.65 4.57 -60.09
CA LEU A 4 -2.48 3.53 -59.49
C LEU A 4 -1.66 2.51 -58.68
N ARG A 5 -0.42 2.23 -59.12
CA ARG A 5 0.54 1.40 -58.36
C ARG A 5 1.05 2.11 -57.10
N GLY A 6 1.28 3.42 -57.18
CA GLY A 6 1.67 4.23 -56.01
C GLY A 6 0.59 4.22 -54.92
N TRP A 7 -0.68 4.40 -55.29
CA TRP A 7 -1.80 4.32 -54.35
C TRP A 7 -1.99 2.93 -53.74
N ALA A 8 -1.82 1.86 -54.54
CA ALA A 8 -1.89 0.50 -54.03
C ALA A 8 -0.80 0.20 -53.00
N LEU A 9 0.44 0.64 -53.25
CA LEU A 9 1.54 0.49 -52.29
C LEU A 9 1.29 1.27 -51.00
N LEU A 10 0.80 2.51 -51.10
CA LEU A 10 0.50 3.35 -49.94
C LEU A 10 -0.62 2.75 -49.08
N LEU A 11 -1.69 2.26 -49.70
CA LEU A 11 -2.77 1.55 -49.01
C LEU A 11 -2.28 0.26 -48.34
N SER A 12 -1.41 -0.50 -49.01
CA SER A 12 -0.82 -1.71 -48.42
C SER A 12 0.04 -1.39 -47.19
N MET A 13 0.80 -0.30 -47.22
CA MET A 13 1.63 0.13 -46.10
C MET A 13 0.77 0.59 -44.91
N LEU A 14 -0.31 1.34 -45.19
CA LEU A 14 -1.29 1.72 -44.17
C LEU A 14 -1.98 0.51 -43.55
N ALA A 15 -2.34 -0.49 -44.35
CA ALA A 15 -2.95 -1.71 -43.85
C ALA A 15 -2.00 -2.49 -42.92
N VAL A 16 -0.71 -2.58 -43.26
CA VAL A 16 0.31 -3.22 -42.40
C VAL A 16 0.48 -2.46 -41.08
N VAL A 17 0.53 -1.13 -41.11
CA VAL A 17 0.63 -0.32 -39.88
C VAL A 17 -0.61 -0.48 -39.00
N ALA A 18 -1.81 -0.45 -39.59
CA ALA A 18 -3.06 -0.64 -38.88
C ALA A 18 -3.14 -2.04 -38.23
N LEU A 19 -2.76 -3.09 -38.98
CA LEU A 19 -2.70 -4.46 -38.46
C LEU A 19 -1.66 -4.60 -37.34
N GLY A 20 -0.49 -3.97 -37.48
CA GLY A 20 0.53 -3.95 -36.43
C GLY A 20 0.05 -3.26 -35.16
N TYR A 21 -0.62 -2.11 -35.29
CA TYR A 21 -1.19 -1.37 -34.15
C TYR A 21 -2.29 -2.16 -33.43
N LEU A 22 -3.20 -2.77 -34.18
CA LEU A 22 -4.26 -3.63 -33.62
C LEU A 22 -3.66 -4.87 -32.94
N GLY A 23 -2.67 -5.51 -33.56
CA GLY A 23 -1.96 -6.65 -32.98
C GLY A 23 -1.25 -6.29 -31.67
N TYR A 24 -0.59 -5.13 -31.62
CA TYR A 24 0.05 -4.62 -30.41
C TYR A 24 -0.96 -4.38 -29.28
N ARG A 25 -2.08 -3.70 -29.58
CA ARG A 25 -3.17 -3.45 -28.62
C ARG A 25 -3.74 -4.73 -28.00
N VAL A 26 -3.93 -5.77 -28.82
CA VAL A 26 -4.46 -7.07 -28.36
C VAL A 26 -3.44 -7.86 -27.55
N TRP A 27 -2.16 -7.73 -27.88
CA TRP A 27 -1.10 -8.38 -27.13
C TRP A 27 -0.87 -7.73 -25.75
N GLU A 28 -0.92 -6.40 -25.70
CA GLU A 28 -0.78 -5.61 -24.47
C GLU A 28 -1.89 -5.95 -23.46
N SER A 29 -3.16 -6.02 -23.90
CA SER A 29 -4.28 -6.34 -23.01
C SER A 29 -4.15 -7.73 -22.38
N ARG A 30 -3.70 -8.74 -23.15
CA ARG A 30 -3.46 -10.09 -22.61
C ARG A 30 -2.38 -10.10 -21.54
N SER A 31 -1.27 -9.39 -21.75
CA SER A 31 -0.20 -9.35 -20.74
C SER A 31 -0.66 -8.70 -19.43
N LEU A 32 -1.50 -7.66 -19.53
CA LEU A 32 -2.06 -6.97 -18.38
C LEU A 32 -3.11 -7.81 -17.65
N GLU A 33 -3.93 -8.58 -18.37
CA GLU A 33 -4.91 -9.50 -17.79
C GLU A 33 -4.23 -10.52 -16.85
N TRP A 34 -3.18 -11.19 -17.32
CA TRP A 34 -2.44 -12.16 -16.50
C TRP A 34 -1.82 -11.52 -15.25
N GLU A 35 -1.26 -10.33 -15.39
CA GLU A 35 -0.66 -9.60 -14.27
C GLU A 35 -1.73 -9.14 -13.27
N ALA A 36 -2.88 -8.63 -13.73
CA ALA A 36 -4.00 -8.25 -12.88
C ALA A 36 -4.55 -9.45 -12.10
N ALA A 37 -4.77 -10.58 -12.78
CA ALA A 37 -5.22 -11.82 -12.16
C ALA A 37 -4.23 -12.33 -11.11
N ARG A 38 -2.92 -12.20 -11.37
CA ARG A 38 -1.87 -12.55 -10.41
C ARG A 38 -1.92 -11.67 -9.16
N VAL A 39 -2.00 -10.35 -9.32
CA VAL A 39 -2.06 -9.41 -8.19
C VAL A 39 -3.30 -9.69 -7.32
N LEU A 40 -4.47 -9.90 -7.94
CA LEU A 40 -5.69 -10.24 -7.21
C LEU A 40 -5.57 -11.58 -6.45
N ALA A 41 -4.86 -12.56 -7.00
CA ALA A 41 -4.61 -13.82 -6.31
C ALA A 41 -3.68 -13.64 -5.10
N GLU A 42 -2.64 -12.81 -5.21
CA GLU A 42 -1.74 -12.46 -4.11
C GLU A 42 -2.50 -11.73 -2.98
N ASP A 43 -3.38 -10.79 -3.32
CA ASP A 43 -4.23 -10.09 -2.34
C ASP A 43 -5.17 -11.04 -1.61
N ARG A 44 -5.85 -11.94 -2.33
CA ARG A 44 -6.76 -12.93 -1.70
C ARG A 44 -6.04 -13.80 -0.68
N ASP A 45 -4.82 -14.24 -0.98
CA ASP A 45 -4.00 -15.02 -0.05
C ASP A 45 -3.66 -14.20 1.21
N LEU A 46 -3.26 -12.94 1.07
CA LEU A 46 -3.01 -12.06 2.23
C LEU A 46 -4.27 -11.82 3.06
N ILE A 47 -5.41 -11.57 2.42
CA ILE A 47 -6.70 -11.38 3.07
C ILE A 47 -7.07 -12.63 3.89
N GLN A 48 -6.93 -13.83 3.32
CA GLN A 48 -7.22 -15.09 4.02
C GLN A 48 -6.30 -15.30 5.23
N ARG A 49 -5.01 -14.98 5.11
CA ARG A 49 -4.07 -15.06 6.23
C ARG A 49 -4.45 -14.10 7.36
N LEU A 50 -4.77 -12.85 7.04
CA LEU A 50 -5.15 -11.84 8.02
C LEU A 50 -6.50 -12.12 8.70
N GLN A 51 -7.45 -12.75 8.00
CA GLN A 51 -8.73 -13.17 8.61
C GLN A 51 -8.54 -14.19 9.73
N ASN A 52 -7.50 -15.04 9.63
CA ASN A 52 -7.19 -16.04 10.64
C ASN A 52 -6.35 -15.50 11.80
N GLU A 53 -5.89 -14.24 11.74
CA GLU A 53 -5.08 -13.61 12.76
C GLU A 53 -5.94 -12.72 13.69
N GLU A 54 -6.16 -13.16 14.93
CA GLU A 54 -6.96 -12.38 15.90
C GLU A 54 -6.37 -10.98 16.16
N ARG A 55 -5.04 -10.87 16.11
CA ARG A 55 -4.31 -9.61 16.27
C ARG A 55 -4.52 -8.64 15.10
N ALA A 56 -4.93 -9.11 13.91
CA ALA A 56 -5.22 -8.23 12.78
C ALA A 56 -6.39 -7.28 13.06
N ARG A 57 -7.25 -7.60 14.05
CA ARG A 57 -8.37 -6.73 14.47
C ARG A 57 -7.94 -5.35 14.94
N SER A 58 -6.70 -5.16 15.41
CA SER A 58 -6.19 -3.84 15.80
C SER A 58 -5.99 -2.89 14.61
N PHE A 59 -5.85 -3.43 13.39
CA PHE A 59 -5.67 -2.68 12.14
C PHE A 59 -6.99 -2.49 11.39
N GLY A 60 -8.12 -2.42 12.11
CA GLY A 60 -9.45 -2.49 11.52
C GLY A 60 -9.73 -1.42 10.46
N SER A 61 -9.16 -0.21 10.60
CA SER A 61 -9.34 0.86 9.61
C SER A 61 -8.55 0.58 8.33
N GLU A 62 -7.25 0.29 8.47
CA GLU A 62 -6.33 0.02 7.36
C GLU A 62 -6.75 -1.23 6.60
N TYR A 63 -7.15 -2.29 7.32
CA TYR A 63 -7.67 -3.51 6.74
C TYR A 63 -8.97 -3.25 5.96
N LYS A 64 -9.90 -2.45 6.49
CA LYS A 64 -11.13 -2.08 5.78
C LYS A 64 -10.83 -1.32 4.48
N THR A 65 -9.95 -0.31 4.53
CA THR A 65 -9.58 0.44 3.32
C THR A 65 -8.88 -0.45 2.29
N ALA A 66 -8.02 -1.38 2.73
CA ALA A 66 -7.41 -2.38 1.85
C ALA A 66 -8.45 -3.27 1.16
N LEU A 67 -9.47 -3.74 1.89
CA LEU A 67 -10.57 -4.52 1.32
C LEU A 67 -11.41 -3.73 0.32
N GLU A 68 -11.68 -2.46 0.58
CA GLU A 68 -12.41 -1.58 -0.35
C GLU A 68 -11.62 -1.42 -1.66
N SER A 69 -10.31 -1.19 -1.60
CA SER A 69 -9.45 -1.10 -2.78
C SER A 69 -9.32 -2.43 -3.51
N PHE A 70 -9.31 -3.56 -2.80
CA PHE A 70 -9.35 -4.89 -3.42
C PHE A 70 -10.65 -5.12 -4.20
N GLN A 71 -11.80 -4.76 -3.61
CA GLN A 71 -13.09 -4.85 -4.30
C GLN A 71 -13.15 -3.94 -5.53
N GLU A 72 -12.58 -2.73 -5.44
CA GLU A 72 -12.44 -1.83 -6.58
C GLU A 72 -11.56 -2.47 -7.68
N ALA A 73 -10.44 -3.10 -7.29
CA ALA A 73 -9.57 -3.82 -8.23
C ALA A 73 -10.28 -4.99 -8.94
N GLU A 74 -11.13 -5.74 -8.24
CA GLU A 74 -11.96 -6.79 -8.84
C GLU A 74 -12.98 -6.19 -9.82
N SER A 75 -13.65 -5.10 -9.45
CA SER A 75 -14.61 -4.44 -10.35
C SER A 75 -13.95 -3.89 -11.63
N LEU A 76 -12.72 -3.39 -11.54
CA LEU A 76 -11.95 -2.91 -12.68
C LEU A 76 -11.46 -4.08 -13.56
N HIS A 77 -11.09 -5.20 -12.94
CA HIS A 77 -10.74 -6.43 -13.67
C HIS A 77 -11.92 -6.94 -14.49
N ASP A 78 -13.11 -6.98 -13.89
CA ASP A 78 -14.36 -7.40 -14.57
C ASP A 78 -14.77 -6.42 -15.68
N ALA A 79 -14.40 -5.14 -15.55
CA ALA A 79 -14.59 -4.12 -16.57
C ALA A 79 -13.51 -4.13 -17.68
N GLU A 80 -12.60 -5.11 -17.70
CA GLU A 80 -11.43 -5.21 -18.59
C GLU A 80 -10.44 -4.03 -18.47
N ASP A 81 -10.57 -3.20 -17.43
CA ASP A 81 -9.58 -2.17 -17.08
C ASP A 81 -8.47 -2.79 -16.20
N TYR A 82 -7.67 -3.63 -16.85
CA TYR A 82 -6.57 -4.34 -16.18
C TYR A 82 -5.53 -3.40 -15.58
N LYS A 83 -5.33 -2.22 -16.18
CA LYS A 83 -4.37 -1.24 -15.67
C LYS A 83 -4.86 -0.65 -14.35
N GLY A 84 -6.12 -0.22 -14.31
CA GLY A 84 -6.74 0.26 -13.07
C GLY A 84 -6.80 -0.83 -12.00
N SER A 85 -7.13 -2.07 -12.40
CA SER A 85 -7.13 -3.23 -11.51
C SER A 85 -5.76 -3.47 -10.86
N ILE A 86 -4.68 -3.48 -11.65
CA ILE A 86 -3.31 -3.65 -11.13
C ILE A 86 -2.94 -2.54 -10.14
N GLU A 87 -3.30 -1.29 -10.43
CA GLU A 87 -2.99 -0.15 -9.54
C GLU A 87 -3.68 -0.29 -8.19
N LYS A 88 -4.98 -0.57 -8.19
CA LYS A 88 -5.78 -0.75 -6.97
C LYS A 88 -5.42 -2.01 -6.20
N GLY A 89 -5.11 -3.10 -6.90
CA GLY A 89 -4.62 -4.34 -6.31
C GLY A 89 -3.27 -4.15 -5.64
N ARG A 90 -2.29 -3.55 -6.33
CA ARG A 90 -0.96 -3.26 -5.74
C ARG A 90 -1.06 -2.36 -4.51
N TRP A 91 -1.98 -1.39 -4.51
CA TRP A 91 -2.22 -0.58 -3.32
C TRP A 91 -2.76 -1.43 -2.16
N SER A 92 -3.75 -2.29 -2.41
CA SER A 92 -4.28 -3.22 -1.41
C SER A 92 -3.18 -4.17 -0.89
N TYR A 93 -2.44 -4.80 -1.79
CA TYR A 93 -1.30 -5.66 -1.48
C TYR A 93 -0.32 -5.01 -0.50
N ASN A 94 0.11 -3.78 -0.81
CA ASN A 94 1.09 -3.07 0.02
C ASN A 94 0.55 -2.83 1.44
N VAL A 95 -0.73 -2.46 1.58
CA VAL A 95 -1.35 -2.25 2.88
C VAL A 95 -1.49 -3.58 3.64
N LEU A 96 -2.05 -4.61 3.02
CA LEU A 96 -2.20 -5.95 3.62
C LEU A 96 -0.84 -6.54 4.03
N ARG A 97 0.18 -6.37 3.20
CA ARG A 97 1.55 -6.80 3.48
C ARG A 97 2.12 -6.07 4.67
N SER A 98 1.93 -4.75 4.76
CA SER A 98 2.39 -3.96 5.90
C SER A 98 1.76 -4.38 7.23
N ILE A 99 0.47 -4.76 7.22
CA ILE A 99 -0.21 -5.32 8.39
C ILE A 99 0.40 -6.68 8.75
N LEU A 100 0.62 -7.56 7.77
CA LEU A 100 1.19 -8.88 8.01
C LEU A 100 2.63 -8.80 8.56
N ASP A 101 3.45 -7.90 8.01
CA ASP A 101 4.80 -7.64 8.51
C ASP A 101 4.77 -7.07 9.94
N ALA A 102 3.82 -6.17 10.24
CA ALA A 102 3.59 -5.66 11.59
C ALA A 102 3.19 -6.75 12.60
N LEU A 103 2.42 -7.76 12.17
CA LEU A 103 2.01 -8.90 13.02
C LEU A 103 3.13 -9.91 13.27
N ALA A 104 4.07 -10.02 12.32
CA ALA A 104 5.23 -10.92 12.41
C ALA A 104 6.30 -10.44 13.40
N LEU A 105 6.30 -9.15 13.76
CA LEU A 105 7.19 -8.61 14.77
C LEU A 105 6.85 -9.20 16.17
N PRO A 106 7.83 -9.76 16.90
CA PRO A 106 7.62 -10.23 18.27
C PRO A 106 7.15 -9.05 19.13
N GLY A 107 5.90 -9.10 19.61
CA GLY A 107 5.29 -8.03 20.39
C GLY A 107 3.99 -7.47 19.80
N GLY A 108 3.64 -7.78 18.54
CA GLY A 108 2.35 -7.39 17.95
C GLY A 108 2.08 -5.88 17.93
N ALA A 109 3.13 -5.08 18.12
CA ALA A 109 3.07 -3.66 18.37
C ALA A 109 3.94 -2.94 17.36
N ALA A 110 3.56 -3.00 16.07
CA ALA A 110 4.04 -2.01 15.13
C ALA A 110 3.66 -0.63 15.68
N GLY A 111 4.69 0.09 16.14
CA GLY A 111 4.61 1.47 16.61
C GLY A 111 4.27 1.69 18.09
N GLN A 112 4.42 0.69 18.97
CA GLN A 112 4.63 1.01 20.38
C GLN A 112 6.10 1.35 20.60
N ALA A 113 6.36 2.63 20.81
CA ALA A 113 7.65 3.10 21.31
C ALA A 113 7.52 3.38 22.80
N GLN A 114 8.62 3.46 23.53
CA GLN A 114 8.58 3.91 24.92
C GLN A 114 9.71 4.87 25.22
N PHE A 115 9.45 5.84 26.09
CA PHE A 115 10.53 6.66 26.64
C PHE A 115 11.44 5.78 27.50
N VAL A 116 12.71 5.64 27.12
CA VAL A 116 13.72 4.96 27.94
C VAL A 116 14.30 5.95 28.94
N ASN A 117 14.70 7.12 28.44
CA ASN A 117 15.25 8.18 29.25
C ASN A 117 14.57 9.51 28.91
N VAL A 118 14.28 10.30 29.94
CA VAL A 118 13.69 11.63 29.79
C VAL A 118 14.49 12.56 30.69
N GLN A 119 15.05 13.62 30.12
CA GLN A 119 15.80 14.66 30.81
C GLN A 119 15.21 16.01 30.46
N GLY A 120 15.00 16.87 31.45
CA GLY A 120 14.38 18.18 31.24
C GLY A 120 12.89 18.06 30.87
N GLU A 121 12.35 19.09 30.21
CA GLU A 121 10.93 19.18 29.89
C GLU A 121 10.65 18.50 28.55
N VAL A 122 10.01 17.35 28.63
CA VAL A 122 9.51 16.59 27.50
C VAL A 122 8.03 16.35 27.73
N GLU A 123 7.22 16.59 26.72
CA GLU A 123 5.78 16.37 26.79
C GLU A 123 5.32 15.55 25.59
N TYR A 124 4.26 14.79 25.80
CA TYR A 124 3.60 14.05 24.74
C TYR A 124 2.10 14.31 24.78
N ARG A 125 1.44 14.19 23.64
CA ARG A 125 -0.02 14.22 23.55
C ARG A 125 -0.54 12.99 22.82
N ARG A 126 -1.69 12.50 23.27
CA ARG A 126 -2.40 11.38 22.64
C ARG A 126 -3.21 11.88 21.46
N SER A 127 -2.80 11.53 20.24
CA SER A 127 -3.45 11.98 19.00
C SER A 127 -3.53 13.52 18.86
N ALA A 128 -4.15 14.02 17.78
CA ALA A 128 -4.22 15.45 17.50
C ALA A 128 -5.08 16.26 18.50
N GLY A 129 -6.02 15.62 19.19
CA GLY A 129 -6.98 16.26 20.11
C GLY A 129 -6.67 16.11 21.60
N GLY A 130 -5.57 15.47 21.98
CA GLY A 130 -5.19 15.25 23.38
C GLY A 130 -4.48 16.44 24.02
N GLU A 131 -4.51 16.49 25.35
CA GLU A 131 -3.71 17.43 26.13
C GLU A 131 -2.23 17.04 26.12
N TRP A 132 -1.36 18.04 26.25
CA TRP A 132 0.07 17.83 26.46
C TRP A 132 0.30 17.40 27.91
N VAL A 133 0.97 16.27 28.08
CA VAL A 133 1.28 15.68 29.37
C VAL A 133 2.79 15.50 29.48
N GLU A 134 3.35 15.79 30.65
CA GLU A 134 4.76 15.55 30.94
C GLU A 134 5.11 14.07 30.70
N ALA A 135 6.14 13.85 29.87
CA ALA A 135 6.66 12.53 29.58
C ALA A 135 7.47 12.01 30.77
N ARG A 136 7.35 10.70 31.01
CA ARG A 136 8.12 9.99 32.03
C ARG A 136 8.74 8.76 31.41
N SER A 137 9.86 8.31 31.97
CA SER A 137 10.44 7.01 31.59
C SER A 137 9.40 5.90 31.70
N ARG A 138 9.47 4.95 30.76
CA ARG A 138 8.59 3.78 30.61
C ARG A 138 7.15 4.11 30.21
N VAL A 139 6.85 5.33 29.80
CA VAL A 139 5.56 5.64 29.17
C VAL A 139 5.61 5.16 27.72
N SER A 140 4.61 4.35 27.35
CA SER A 140 4.43 3.87 25.97
C SER A 140 3.75 4.92 25.09
N LEU A 141 4.33 5.14 23.92
CA LEU A 141 3.84 5.93 22.79
C LEU A 141 3.17 5.00 21.79
N HIS A 142 2.09 5.47 21.16
CA HIS A 142 1.38 4.77 20.10
C HIS A 142 1.55 5.52 18.77
N PRO A 143 1.28 4.87 17.62
CA PRO A 143 1.21 5.56 16.34
C PRO A 143 0.23 6.75 16.42
N GLY A 144 0.66 7.91 15.95
CA GLY A 144 -0.14 9.14 15.96
C GLY A 144 -0.03 9.99 17.22
N ASP A 145 0.74 9.55 18.22
CA ASP A 145 1.14 10.41 19.34
C ASP A 145 2.17 11.44 18.89
N PHE A 146 2.14 12.63 19.52
CA PHE A 146 3.10 13.69 19.25
C PHE A 146 3.98 13.88 20.47
N VAL A 147 5.27 14.10 20.23
CA VAL A 147 6.26 14.40 21.27
C VAL A 147 6.85 15.78 20.99
N ARG A 148 7.03 16.57 22.04
CA ARG A 148 7.77 17.84 21.98
C ARG A 148 8.77 17.92 23.13
N THR A 149 9.89 18.57 22.87
CA THR A 149 10.98 18.78 23.81
C THR A 149 11.25 20.28 23.93
N SER A 150 11.56 20.77 25.13
CA SER A 150 12.06 22.14 25.30
C SER A 150 13.53 22.25 24.90
N ASP A 151 14.06 23.48 24.88
CA ASP A 151 15.47 23.75 24.53
C ASP A 151 16.49 23.06 25.46
N ARG A 152 16.07 22.64 26.67
CA ARG A 152 16.88 21.88 27.62
C ARG A 152 16.38 20.45 27.82
N GLY A 153 15.40 20.02 27.02
CA GLY A 153 14.78 18.71 27.08
C GLY A 153 15.47 17.72 26.15
N SER A 154 15.61 16.48 26.59
CA SER A 154 16.09 15.36 25.79
C SER A 154 15.29 14.11 26.13
N ALA A 155 14.93 13.35 25.11
CA ALA A 155 14.24 12.09 25.25
C ALA A 155 14.93 11.02 24.39
N GLU A 156 15.15 9.86 25.00
CA GLU A 156 15.53 8.66 24.29
C GLU A 156 14.31 7.77 24.18
N ILE A 157 13.93 7.43 22.96
CA ILE A 157 12.76 6.61 22.66
C ILE A 157 13.27 5.30 22.12
N MET A 158 12.87 4.20 22.73
CA MET A 158 13.15 2.87 22.20
C MET A 158 11.89 2.32 21.57
N PHE A 159 12.03 1.98 20.30
CA PHE A 159 11.03 1.20 19.60
C PHE A 159 11.16 -0.26 20.05
N GLN A 160 10.04 -0.97 20.17
CA GLN A 160 10.08 -2.38 20.59
C GLN A 160 10.82 -3.29 19.60
N ASP A 161 11.15 -2.81 18.39
CA ASP A 161 12.06 -3.46 17.45
C ASP A 161 13.55 -3.36 17.84
N GLY A 162 13.86 -2.68 18.95
CA GLY A 162 15.21 -2.52 19.47
C GLY A 162 16.00 -1.35 18.86
N THR A 163 15.37 -0.54 18.01
CA THR A 163 15.95 0.69 17.49
C THR A 163 15.72 1.87 18.45
N LEU A 164 16.65 2.83 18.43
CA LEU A 164 16.65 4.08 19.22
C LEU A 164 16.48 5.28 18.28
#